data_AF-Q1CXT6-F1
#
_entry.id   AF-Q1CXT6-F1
#
_cell.length_a   1.000
_cell.length_b   1.000
_cell.length_c   1.000
_cell.angle_alpha   90.00
_cell.angle_beta   90.00
_cell.angle_gamma   90.00
#
_symmetry.space_group_name_H-M   'P 1'
#
loop_
_entity.id
_entity.type
_entity.pdbx_description
1 polymer ?
#
loop_
_entity_poly.entity_id
_entity_poly.type
_entity_poly.pdbx_seq_one_letter_code
_entity_poly.pdbx_strand_id
1 'polypeptide(L)'
;MDVTEGIVISLITAMVVGVPLFGLTLRFSLKPLVEAFIRLKETQHGGMEVRLLRERIAHLERVLEAHGLMDDHLSLSLRPGAPERLPAVAPLKDRERV
;
A
#
# COMPACT_ATOMS: atom_id res chain seq x y z
N MET A 1 -29.97 1.41 -53.91
CA MET A 1 -30.01 1.03 -52.48
C MET A 1 -30.59 2.21 -51.76
N ASP A 2 -31.70 2.00 -51.04
CA ASP A 2 -32.38 3.08 -50.34
C ASP A 2 -31.52 3.59 -49.18
N VAL A 3 -31.54 4.90 -48.92
CA VAL A 3 -30.73 5.52 -47.86
C VAL A 3 -31.07 4.90 -46.50
N THR A 4 -32.36 4.66 -46.27
CA THR A 4 -32.86 3.99 -45.06
C THR A 4 -32.30 2.57 -44.93
N GLU A 5 -32.23 1.83 -46.04
CA GLU A 5 -31.68 0.48 -46.07
C GLU A 5 -30.18 0.48 -45.75
N GLY A 6 -29.43 1.45 -46.29
CA GLY A 6 -28.01 1.65 -45.96
C GLY A 6 -27.78 1.98 -44.49
N ILE A 7 -28.62 2.83 -43.89
CA ILE A 7 -28.54 3.17 -42.46
C ILE A 7 -28.79 1.93 -41.61
N VAL A 8 -29.84 1.16 -41.90
CA VAL A 8 -30.18 -0.07 -41.16
C VAL A 8 -29.04 -1.09 -41.23
N ILE A 9 -28.48 -1.33 -42.41
CA ILE A 9 -27.36 -2.26 -42.59
C ILE A 9 -26.12 -1.79 -41.80
N SER A 10 -25.83 -0.49 -41.82
CA SER A 10 -24.69 0.05 -41.07
C SER A 10 -24.85 -0.12 -39.56
N LEU A 11 -26.07 0.08 -39.04
CA LEU A 11 -26.38 -0.02 -37.61
C LEU A 11 -26.30 -1.47 -37.13
N ILE A 12 -26.85 -2.41 -37.91
CA ILE A 12 -26.73 -3.85 -37.65
C ILE A 12 -25.27 -4.27 -37.68
N THR A 13 -24.51 -3.83 -38.68
CA THR A 13 -23.08 -4.16 -38.81
C THR A 13 -22.28 -3.62 -37.62
N ALA A 14 -22.56 -2.39 -37.19
CA ALA A 14 -21.94 -1.77 -36.03
C ALA A 14 -22.28 -2.52 -34.74
N MET A 15 -23.51 -3.02 -34.56
CA MET A 15 -23.85 -3.84 -33.39
C MET A 15 -23.16 -5.20 -33.44
N VAL A 16 -23.20 -5.89 -34.58
CA VAL A 16 -22.65 -7.24 -34.75
C VAL A 16 -21.14 -7.25 -34.54
N VAL A 17 -20.43 -6.22 -34.99
CA VAL A 17 -18.98 -6.10 -34.77
C VAL A 17 -18.66 -5.46 -33.43
N GLY A 18 -19.38 -4.38 -33.08
CA GLY A 18 -19.11 -3.58 -31.89
C GLY A 18 -19.38 -4.31 -30.58
N VAL A 19 -20.47 -5.09 -30.48
CA VAL A 19 -20.82 -5.80 -29.24
C VAL A 19 -19.77 -6.86 -28.87
N PRO A 20 -19.33 -7.75 -29.78
CA PRO A 20 -18.24 -8.68 -29.48
C PRO A 20 -16.91 -7.99 -29.19
N LEU A 21 -16.55 -6.93 -29.94
CA LEU A 21 -15.32 -6.18 -29.70
C LEU A 21 -15.34 -5.54 -28.31
N PHE A 22 -16.46 -4.93 -27.94
CA PHE A 22 -16.64 -4.34 -26.63
C PHE A 22 -16.61 -5.41 -25.54
N GLY A 23 -17.27 -6.55 -25.74
CA GLY A 23 -17.25 -7.68 -24.81
C GLY A 23 -15.86 -8.26 -24.60
N LEU A 24 -15.07 -8.43 -25.66
CA LEU A 24 -13.66 -8.84 -25.57
C LEU A 24 -12.83 -7.78 -24.85
N THR A 25 -12.99 -6.50 -25.21
CA THR A 25 -12.26 -5.39 -24.60
C THR A 25 -12.55 -5.30 -23.11
N LEU A 26 -13.81 -5.39 -22.70
CA LEU A 26 -14.20 -5.45 -21.28
C LEU A 26 -13.60 -6.68 -20.60
N ARG A 27 -13.69 -7.86 -21.23
CA ARG A 27 -13.17 -9.09 -20.64
C ARG A 27 -11.66 -9.03 -20.42
N PHE A 28 -10.92 -8.43 -21.36
CA PHE A 28 -9.47 -8.25 -21.26
C PHE A 28 -9.08 -7.08 -20.35
N SER A 29 -9.88 -6.03 -20.26
CA SER A 29 -9.56 -4.85 -19.45
C SER A 29 -10.01 -4.98 -18.00
N LEU A 30 -11.14 -5.63 -17.70
CA LEU A 30 -11.66 -5.74 -16.32
C LEU A 30 -10.67 -6.43 -15.39
N LYS A 31 -10.09 -7.55 -15.81
CA LYS A 31 -9.18 -8.33 -14.95
C LYS A 31 -7.95 -7.51 -14.50
N PRO A 32 -7.16 -6.90 -15.42
CA PRO A 32 -6.05 -6.05 -15.01
C PRO A 32 -6.51 -4.77 -14.31
N LEU A 33 -7.67 -4.20 -14.65
CA LEU A 33 -8.21 -3.03 -13.94
C LEU A 33 -8.52 -3.34 -12.49
N VAL A 34 -9.23 -4.44 -12.23
CA VAL A 34 -9.61 -4.85 -10.87
C VAL A 34 -8.35 -5.18 -10.07
N GLU A 35 -7.38 -5.88 -10.65
CA GLU A 35 -6.11 -6.17 -9.95
C GLU A 35 -5.32 -4.89 -9.64
N ALA A 36 -5.20 -3.97 -10.60
CA ALA A 36 -4.57 -2.67 -10.37
C ALA A 36 -5.31 -1.85 -9.31
N PHE A 37 -6.63 -1.90 -9.29
CA PHE A 37 -7.46 -1.19 -8.31
C PHE A 37 -7.30 -1.77 -6.90
N ILE A 38 -7.19 -3.08 -6.77
CA ILE A 38 -6.91 -3.75 -5.49
C ILE A 38 -5.51 -3.36 -4.99
N ARG A 39 -4.48 -3.45 -5.84
CA ARG A 39 -3.11 -3.04 -5.48
C ARG A 39 -3.02 -1.56 -5.12
N LEU A 40 -3.76 -0.70 -5.82
CA LEU A 40 -3.85 0.72 -5.49
C LEU A 40 -4.53 0.92 -4.14
N LYS A 41 -5.63 0.23 -3.86
CA LYS A 41 -6.33 0.33 -2.57
C LYS A 41 -5.45 -0.17 -1.42
N GLU A 42 -4.70 -1.25 -1.63
CA GLU A 42 -3.78 -1.83 -0.64
C GLU A 42 -2.62 -0.88 -0.32
N THR A 43 -1.99 -0.28 -1.35
CA THR A 43 -0.94 0.73 -1.15
C THR A 43 -1.48 2.01 -0.49
N GLN A 44 -2.72 2.41 -0.81
CA GLN A 44 -3.38 3.54 -0.14
C GLN A 44 -3.70 3.23 1.33
N HIS A 45 -4.13 2.02 1.67
CA HIS A 45 -4.35 1.60 3.07
C HIS A 45 -3.04 1.65 3.88
N GLY A 46 -1.96 1.06 3.34
CA GLY A 46 -0.65 1.14 3.99
C GLY A 46 -0.15 2.58 4.12
N GLY A 47 -0.36 3.42 3.10
CA GLY A 47 -0.02 4.84 3.14
C GLY A 47 -0.84 5.63 4.17
N MET A 48 -2.08 5.25 4.41
CA MET A 48 -2.96 5.87 5.41
C MET A 48 -2.51 5.56 6.84
N GLU A 49 -2.14 4.31 7.13
CA GLU A 49 -1.59 3.91 8.43
C GLU A 49 -0.26 4.64 8.72
N VAL A 50 0.62 4.73 7.72
CA VAL A 50 1.89 5.47 7.85
C VAL A 50 1.65 6.97 8.08
N ARG A 51 0.67 7.58 7.40
CA ARG A 51 0.29 8.97 7.63
C ARG A 51 -0.24 9.20 9.03
N LEU A 52 -1.14 8.33 9.50
CA LEU A 52 -1.74 8.42 10.82
C LEU A 52 -0.66 8.25 11.91
N LEU A 53 0.24 7.29 11.74
CA LEU A 53 1.36 7.10 12.65
C LEU A 53 2.28 8.33 12.68
N ARG A 54 2.59 8.92 11.51
CA ARG A 54 3.39 10.14 11.42
C ARG A 54 2.73 11.33 12.12
N GLU A 55 1.42 11.47 12.00
CA GLU A 55 0.66 12.51 12.69
C GLU A 55 0.69 12.33 14.22
N ARG A 56 0.55 11.09 14.70
CA ARG A 56 0.70 10.77 16.13
C ARG A 56 2.11 11.06 16.64
N ILE A 57 3.15 10.69 15.90
CA ILE A 57 4.54 10.99 16.27
C ILE A 57 4.75 12.51 16.37
N ALA A 58 4.28 13.28 15.37
CA ALA A 58 4.40 14.73 15.38
C ALA A 58 3.63 15.38 16.55
N HIS A 59 2.51 14.78 16.97
CA HIS A 59 1.79 15.24 18.15
C HIS A 59 2.56 14.95 19.44
N LEU A 60 3.10 13.74 19.59
CA LEU A 60 3.92 13.36 20.75
C LEU A 60 5.18 14.22 20.85
N GLU A 61 5.84 14.49 19.73
CA GLU A 61 7.02 15.35 19.65
C GLU A 61 6.71 16.76 20.17
N ARG A 62 5.62 17.38 19.70
CA ARG A 62 5.17 18.69 20.21
C ARG A 62 4.82 18.68 21.70
N VAL A 63 4.20 17.60 22.18
CA VAL A 63 3.88 17.48 23.61
C VAL A 63 5.18 17.37 24.41
N LEU A 64 6.15 16.59 23.95
CA LEU A 64 7.44 16.42 24.61
C LEU A 64 8.26 17.72 24.64
N GLU A 65 8.24 18.47 23.53
CA GLU A 65 8.80 19.81 23.41
C GLU A 65 8.13 20.79 24.38
N ALA A 66 6.79 20.79 24.46
CA ALA A 66 6.05 21.63 25.41
C ALA A 66 6.34 21.29 26.88
N HIS A 67 6.73 20.05 27.18
CA HIS A 67 7.16 19.63 28.51
C HIS A 67 8.66 19.88 28.77
N GLY A 68 9.38 20.47 27.82
CA GLY A 68 10.82 20.76 27.96
C GLY A 68 11.70 19.51 28.08
N LEU A 69 11.19 18.35 27.65
CA LEU A 69 11.86 17.04 27.76
C LEU A 69 12.72 16.71 26.52
N MET A 70 12.81 17.63 25.55
CA MET A 70 13.47 17.39 24.26
C MET A 70 14.95 17.80 24.23
N ASP A 71 15.42 18.52 25.24
CA ASP A 71 16.81 18.94 25.40
C ASP A 71 17.56 17.96 26.32
N ASP A 72 18.13 16.87 25.76
CA ASP A 72 19.50 16.36 26.06
C ASP A 72 19.80 14.97 25.47
N HIS A 73 18.80 14.10 25.21
CA HIS A 73 19.08 12.66 25.12
C HIS A 73 19.02 11.96 23.74
N LEU A 74 18.69 12.65 22.63
CA LEU A 74 18.54 12.00 21.32
C LEU A 74 19.80 11.99 20.43
N SER A 75 20.96 12.33 20.98
CA SER A 75 22.25 12.17 20.27
C SER A 75 22.76 10.71 20.25
N LEU A 76 22.09 9.75 20.90
CA LEU A 76 22.68 8.42 21.17
C LEU A 76 22.04 7.22 20.48
N SER A 77 20.93 7.32 19.74
CA SER A 77 20.43 6.11 19.08
C SER A 77 19.60 6.43 17.85
N LEU A 78 20.25 6.35 16.69
CA LEU A 78 19.73 5.79 15.44
C LEU A 78 20.84 5.92 14.39
N ARG A 79 21.93 5.15 14.57
CA ARG A 79 22.85 4.85 13.48
C ARG A 79 22.21 3.72 12.65
N PRO A 80 21.71 3.98 11.43
CA PRO A 80 21.17 2.93 10.60
C PRO A 80 22.35 2.20 9.96
N GLY A 81 22.68 1.00 10.44
CA GLY A 81 23.64 0.11 9.78
C GLY A 81 24.81 -0.39 10.63
N ALA A 82 24.56 -0.96 11.81
CA ALA A 82 25.53 -1.81 12.51
C ALA A 82 25.00 -3.25 12.53
N PRO A 83 25.77 -4.26 12.07
CA PRO A 83 25.32 -5.65 12.07
C PRO A 83 25.20 -6.15 13.51
N GLU A 84 24.03 -6.64 13.87
CA GLU A 84 23.76 -7.27 15.16
C GLU A 84 24.67 -8.49 15.36
N ARG A 85 25.84 -8.29 15.96
CA ARG A 85 26.58 -9.38 16.60
C ARG A 85 26.03 -9.56 18.02
N LEU A 86 25.30 -10.66 18.18
CA LEU A 86 24.96 -11.27 19.46
C LEU A 86 26.22 -11.39 20.35
N PRO A 87 26.19 -10.93 21.61
CA PRO A 87 27.00 -11.52 22.66
C PRO A 87 26.19 -12.64 23.33
N ALA A 88 26.65 -13.88 23.12
CA ALA A 88 26.24 -15.05 23.86
C ALA A 88 26.38 -14.81 25.37
N VAL A 89 25.26 -14.82 26.09
CA VAL A 89 25.26 -14.84 27.55
C VAL A 89 25.35 -16.30 28.00
N ALA A 90 26.44 -16.59 28.71
CA ALA A 90 26.89 -17.87 29.22
C ALA A 90 25.95 -18.45 30.32
N PRO A 91 26.10 -19.75 30.68
CA PRO A 91 25.07 -20.55 31.32
C PRO A 91 24.93 -20.23 32.82
N LEU A 92 23.68 -20.13 33.28
CA LEU A 92 23.33 -19.95 34.68
C LEU A 92 23.66 -21.25 35.44
N LYS A 93 24.84 -21.23 36.07
CA LYS A 93 25.39 -22.24 36.95
C LYS A 93 24.58 -22.33 38.24
N ASP A 94 24.13 -23.55 38.53
CA ASP A 94 24.13 -24.19 39.86
C ASP A 94 23.27 -23.55 40.97
N ARG A 95 22.10 -24.15 41.20
CA ARG A 95 21.34 -24.00 42.45
C ARG A 95 21.01 -25.38 43.02
N GLU A 96 22.06 -26.09 43.45
CA GLU A 96 21.95 -27.15 44.46
C GLU A 96 21.53 -26.53 45.80
N ARG A 97 20.42 -27.00 46.42
CA ARG A 97 20.40 -27.58 47.79
C ARG A 97 18.99 -27.71 48.41
N VAL A 98 18.74 -28.95 48.85
CA VAL A 98 17.78 -29.49 49.85
C VAL A 98 16.35 -29.78 49.38
#